data_AF-W9HPS7-F1
#
_entry.id   AF-W9HPS7-F1
#
_cell.length_a   1.000
_cell.length_b   1.000
_cell.length_c   1.000
_cell.angle_alpha   90.00
_cell.angle_beta   90.00
_cell.angle_gamma   90.00
#
_symmetry.space_group_name_H-M   'P 1'
#
loop_
_entity.id
_entity.type
_entity.pdbx_description
1 polymer ?
#
loop_
_entity_poly.entity_id
_entity_poly.type
_entity_poly.pdbx_seq_one_letter_code
_entity_poly.pdbx_strand_id
1 'polypeptide(L)'
;MAREESDALAALLDLSWWQRAWTVQEAVLPKKATLYCGTMKLPLSEVKRAHLMSVRHDRNGCCVTNPHCHDVLYKFWDCIEGFRVLQEESDKDILVRMALEMFRFRHASDRRDCVYAYLGLGSKALADYTIPYETAFKYVVRSLIQESNNLGPLVRIAEHAETRSATLPSWCPDYGSSFLETYENLDQEFGWLYMYNWYQAGGRNGPTSKLSLIDSRLEQQGIVIDKVTKAEGPIYNTDTKDEIFSAWYQDRDPRVYCLGSYEEVG
;
A
#
# COMPACT_ATOMS: atom_id res chain seq x y z
N MET A 1 8.58 2.81 -27.74
CA MET A 1 8.00 1.45 -27.73
C MET A 1 7.12 1.30 -28.96
N ALA A 2 7.29 0.24 -29.74
CA ALA A 2 6.39 -0.09 -30.84
C ALA A 2 5.06 -0.64 -30.28
N ARG A 3 3.96 -0.48 -31.03
CA ARG A 3 2.63 -0.94 -30.58
C ARG A 3 2.62 -2.45 -30.23
N GLU A 4 3.29 -3.26 -31.04
CA GLU A 4 3.39 -4.71 -30.82
C GLU A 4 4.07 -5.06 -29.48
N GLU A 5 5.09 -4.28 -29.07
CA GLU A 5 5.78 -4.47 -27.79
C GLU A 5 4.86 -4.12 -26.61
N SER A 6 4.08 -3.05 -26.74
CA SER A 6 3.08 -2.62 -25.75
C SER A 6 1.98 -3.67 -25.60
N ASP A 7 1.46 -4.19 -26.70
CA ASP A 7 0.40 -5.20 -26.71
C ASP A 7 0.91 -6.53 -26.11
N ALA A 8 2.15 -6.91 -26.38
CA ALA A 8 2.77 -8.10 -25.78
C ALA A 8 2.98 -7.94 -24.26
N LEU A 9 3.39 -6.75 -23.79
CA LEU A 9 3.53 -6.47 -22.37
C LEU A 9 2.17 -6.47 -21.66
N ALA A 10 1.14 -5.87 -22.27
CA ALA A 10 -0.22 -5.92 -21.75
C ALA A 10 -0.72 -7.37 -21.62
N ALA A 11 -0.57 -8.18 -22.67
CA ALA A 11 -0.96 -9.59 -22.64
C ALA A 11 -0.20 -10.40 -21.57
N LEU A 12 1.08 -10.10 -21.33
CA LEU A 12 1.85 -10.72 -20.26
C LEU A 12 1.29 -10.35 -18.87
N LEU A 13 0.95 -9.08 -18.65
CA LEU A 13 0.43 -8.57 -17.37
C LEU A 13 -1.03 -8.96 -17.11
N ASP A 14 -1.77 -9.33 -18.14
CA ASP A 14 -3.14 -9.86 -18.03
C ASP A 14 -3.19 -11.35 -17.68
N LEU A 15 -2.04 -12.04 -17.63
CA LEU A 15 -1.98 -13.41 -17.16
C LEU A 15 -2.38 -13.50 -15.68
N SER A 16 -3.11 -14.57 -15.34
CA SER A 16 -3.67 -14.79 -14.00
C SER A 16 -2.62 -14.82 -12.88
N TRP A 17 -1.34 -15.07 -13.19
CA TRP A 17 -0.28 -15.02 -12.20
C TRP A 17 -0.16 -13.62 -11.57
N TRP A 18 -0.25 -12.56 -12.35
CA TRP A 18 -0.17 -11.17 -11.85
C TRP A 18 -1.33 -10.78 -10.94
N GLN A 19 -2.43 -11.52 -11.01
CA GLN A 19 -3.66 -11.23 -10.30
C GLN A 19 -3.86 -12.09 -9.05
N ARG A 20 -2.95 -13.00 -8.70
CA ARG A 20 -3.10 -13.89 -7.54
C ARG A 20 -2.31 -13.38 -6.35
N ALA A 21 -2.94 -13.16 -5.19
CA ALA A 21 -2.29 -12.62 -3.99
C ALA A 21 -1.01 -13.39 -3.58
N TRP A 22 -1.08 -14.73 -3.55
CA TRP A 22 0.04 -15.61 -3.16
C TRP A 22 1.31 -15.46 -4.02
N THR A 23 1.18 -15.00 -5.26
CA THR A 23 2.32 -14.87 -6.18
C THR A 23 3.29 -13.77 -5.75
N VAL A 24 2.87 -12.86 -4.86
CA VAL A 24 3.77 -11.88 -4.25
C VAL A 24 4.85 -12.59 -3.43
N GLN A 25 4.51 -13.59 -2.62
CA GLN A 25 5.51 -14.39 -1.91
C GLN A 25 6.40 -15.20 -2.87
N GLU A 26 5.83 -15.76 -3.93
CA GLU A 26 6.58 -16.49 -4.97
C GLU A 26 7.64 -15.60 -5.66
N ALA A 27 7.36 -14.31 -5.80
CA ALA A 27 8.27 -13.34 -6.43
C ALA A 27 9.29 -12.75 -5.44
N VAL A 28 8.85 -12.44 -4.21
CA VAL A 28 9.60 -11.64 -3.23
C VAL A 28 10.52 -12.48 -2.36
N LEU A 29 10.07 -13.64 -1.87
CA LEU A 29 10.83 -14.43 -0.91
C LEU A 29 12.08 -15.14 -1.49
N PRO A 30 12.06 -15.67 -2.74
CA PRO A 30 13.24 -16.33 -3.28
C PRO A 30 14.40 -15.38 -3.54
N LYS A 31 15.63 -15.82 -3.23
CA LYS A 31 16.87 -15.08 -3.59
C LYS A 31 17.02 -14.88 -5.09
N LYS A 32 16.49 -15.81 -5.89
CA LYS A 32 16.46 -15.77 -7.35
C LYS A 32 15.11 -16.31 -7.81
N ALA A 33 14.37 -15.51 -8.56
CA ALA A 33 13.11 -15.87 -9.18
C ALA A 33 13.21 -15.78 -10.71
N THR A 34 12.45 -16.62 -11.41
CA THR A 34 12.38 -16.62 -12.88
C THR A 34 10.92 -16.78 -13.27
N LEU A 35 10.42 -15.85 -14.08
CA LEU A 35 9.10 -15.94 -14.66
C LEU A 35 9.14 -16.89 -15.86
N TYR A 36 8.18 -17.80 -15.90
CA TYR A 36 7.98 -18.72 -17.01
C TYR A 36 6.68 -18.38 -17.72
N CYS A 37 6.74 -18.17 -19.04
CA CYS A 37 5.58 -17.90 -19.88
C CYS A 37 5.70 -18.74 -21.16
N GLY A 38 5.07 -19.91 -21.17
CA GLY A 38 5.27 -20.90 -22.23
C GLY A 38 6.74 -21.36 -22.30
N THR A 39 7.40 -21.13 -23.43
CA THR A 39 8.83 -21.43 -23.62
C THR A 39 9.76 -20.30 -23.16
N MET A 40 9.21 -19.11 -22.87
CA MET A 40 9.98 -17.97 -22.40
C MET A 40 10.39 -18.15 -20.93
N LYS A 41 11.65 -17.82 -20.64
CA LYS A 41 12.21 -17.77 -19.29
C LYS A 41 12.81 -16.39 -19.07
N LEU A 42 12.31 -15.68 -18.07
CA LEU A 42 12.72 -14.30 -17.79
C LEU A 42 13.14 -14.18 -16.33
N PRO A 43 14.45 -14.03 -16.03
CA PRO A 43 14.90 -13.77 -14.67
C PRO A 43 14.23 -12.51 -14.12
N LEU A 44 13.68 -12.57 -12.89
CA LEU A 44 12.95 -11.43 -12.33
C LEU A 44 13.86 -10.19 -12.16
N SER A 45 15.17 -10.40 -12.01
CA SER A 45 16.17 -9.32 -12.02
C SER A 45 16.17 -8.52 -13.33
N GLU A 46 15.97 -9.17 -14.47
CA GLU A 46 15.90 -8.49 -15.77
C GLU A 46 14.59 -7.71 -15.92
N VAL A 47 13.48 -8.24 -15.40
CA VAL A 47 12.18 -7.53 -15.36
C VAL A 47 12.29 -6.26 -14.54
N LYS A 48 12.90 -6.33 -13.36
CA LYS A 48 13.16 -5.15 -12.52
C LYS A 48 14.08 -4.14 -13.20
N ARG A 49 15.10 -4.61 -13.92
CA ARG A 49 15.97 -3.72 -14.69
C ARG A 49 15.19 -3.02 -15.81
N ALA A 50 14.30 -3.72 -16.50
CA ALA A 50 13.41 -3.13 -17.51
C ALA A 50 12.48 -2.07 -16.90
N HIS A 51 11.90 -2.36 -15.72
CA HIS A 51 11.13 -1.40 -14.93
C HIS A 51 11.91 -0.10 -14.67
N LEU A 52 13.10 -0.19 -14.09
CA LEU A 52 13.94 1.00 -13.81
C LEU A 52 14.28 1.80 -15.08
N MET A 53 14.52 1.13 -16.20
CA MET A 53 14.76 1.80 -17.47
C MET A 53 13.52 2.51 -18.00
N SER A 54 12.34 1.89 -17.85
CA SER A 54 11.08 2.48 -18.28
C SER A 54 10.69 3.71 -17.47
N VAL A 55 10.88 3.71 -16.14
CA VAL A 55 10.68 4.90 -15.29
C VAL A 55 11.62 6.03 -15.69
N ARG A 56 12.91 5.72 -15.94
CA ARG A 56 13.88 6.72 -16.40
C ARG A 56 13.52 7.28 -17.77
N HIS A 57 13.03 6.43 -18.67
CA HIS A 57 12.60 6.83 -20.01
C HIS A 57 11.41 7.80 -19.96
N ASP A 58 10.44 7.53 -19.09
CA ASP A 58 9.28 8.39 -18.89
C ASP A 58 9.65 9.75 -18.29
N ARG A 59 10.48 9.79 -17.25
CA ARG A 59 11.02 11.04 -16.67
C ARG A 59 11.75 11.93 -17.68
N ASN A 60 12.26 11.36 -18.76
CA ASN A 60 12.91 12.09 -19.84
C ASN A 60 11.92 12.58 -20.93
N GLY A 61 10.61 12.38 -20.76
CA GLY A 61 9.54 12.91 -21.61
C GLY A 61 9.34 12.20 -22.94
N CYS A 62 9.93 11.02 -23.15
CA CYS A 62 9.95 10.39 -24.48
C CYS A 62 8.66 9.63 -24.85
N CYS A 63 7.88 9.15 -23.87
CA CYS A 63 6.63 8.40 -24.10
C CYS A 63 5.35 9.25 -24.06
N VAL A 64 5.43 10.54 -23.73
CA VAL A 64 4.28 11.42 -23.43
C VAL A 64 3.27 11.51 -24.59
N THR A 65 3.71 11.24 -25.82
CA THR A 65 2.88 11.35 -27.03
C THR A 65 2.10 10.09 -27.41
N ASN A 66 2.23 8.97 -26.67
CA ASN A 66 1.50 7.72 -26.95
C ASN A 66 0.75 7.20 -25.71
N PRO A 67 -0.54 7.58 -25.55
CA PRO A 67 -1.35 7.21 -24.38
C PRO A 67 -1.43 5.70 -24.11
N HIS A 68 -1.56 4.86 -25.15
CA HIS A 68 -1.65 3.41 -24.98
C HIS A 68 -0.36 2.80 -24.41
N CYS A 69 0.80 3.30 -24.83
CA CYS A 69 2.07 2.88 -24.24
C CYS A 69 2.23 3.37 -22.79
N HIS A 70 1.63 4.51 -22.45
CA HIS A 70 1.70 5.09 -21.12
C HIS A 70 0.94 4.21 -20.11
N ASP A 71 -0.29 3.81 -20.41
CA ASP A 71 -1.13 2.99 -19.51
C ASP A 71 -0.50 1.62 -19.19
N VAL A 72 0.01 0.93 -20.20
CA VAL A 72 0.65 -0.39 -20.03
C VAL A 72 1.93 -0.27 -19.20
N LEU A 73 2.68 0.82 -19.34
CA LEU A 73 3.89 1.06 -18.55
C LEU A 73 3.56 1.33 -17.08
N TYR A 74 2.49 2.06 -16.75
CA TYR A 74 2.08 2.21 -15.35
C TYR A 74 1.67 0.89 -14.71
N LYS A 75 0.83 0.11 -15.38
CA LYS A 75 0.45 -1.22 -14.88
C LYS A 75 1.69 -2.09 -14.65
N PHE A 76 2.68 -2.01 -15.54
CA PHE A 76 3.96 -2.66 -15.37
C PHE A 76 4.71 -2.14 -14.14
N TRP A 77 4.77 -0.83 -13.93
CA TRP A 77 5.42 -0.23 -12.77
C TRP A 77 4.76 -0.67 -11.47
N ASP A 78 3.44 -0.60 -11.37
CA ASP A 78 2.71 -0.98 -10.16
C ASP A 78 2.94 -2.46 -9.80
N CYS A 79 2.96 -3.33 -10.82
CA CYS A 79 3.23 -4.75 -10.63
C CYS A 79 4.65 -5.06 -10.15
N ILE A 80 5.65 -4.31 -10.62
CA ILE A 80 7.07 -4.62 -10.39
C ILE A 80 7.68 -3.83 -9.24
N GLU A 81 7.27 -2.57 -9.06
CA GLU A 81 7.79 -1.68 -8.03
C GLU A 81 7.57 -2.27 -6.64
N GLY A 82 6.39 -2.86 -6.39
CA GLY A 82 6.13 -3.56 -5.13
C GLY A 82 7.09 -4.71 -4.86
N PHE A 83 7.46 -5.50 -5.88
CA PHE A 83 8.45 -6.57 -5.69
C PHE A 83 9.83 -6.03 -5.37
N ARG A 84 10.23 -4.93 -6.03
CA ARG A 84 11.51 -4.28 -5.80
C ARG A 84 11.58 -3.73 -4.37
N VAL A 85 10.60 -2.91 -3.99
CA VAL A 85 10.53 -2.25 -2.69
C VAL A 85 10.51 -3.27 -1.56
N LEU A 86 9.67 -4.31 -1.62
CA LEU A 86 9.61 -5.34 -0.58
C LEU A 86 10.92 -6.13 -0.42
N GLN A 87 11.72 -6.29 -1.49
CA GLN A 87 13.00 -7.01 -1.42
C GLN A 87 14.17 -6.14 -0.97
N GLU A 88 14.06 -4.82 -1.13
CA GLU A 88 15.08 -3.85 -0.75
C GLU A 88 14.84 -3.24 0.63
N GLU A 89 13.60 -3.28 1.13
CA GLU A 89 13.25 -2.79 2.45
C GLU A 89 13.90 -3.65 3.56
N SER A 90 14.54 -2.95 4.49
CA SER A 90 15.26 -3.53 5.61
C SER A 90 14.39 -3.68 6.86
N ASP A 91 13.38 -2.83 7.01
CA ASP A 91 12.43 -2.88 8.12
C ASP A 91 11.34 -3.90 7.84
N LYS A 92 11.44 -5.05 8.51
CA LYS A 92 10.50 -6.16 8.36
C LYS A 92 9.13 -5.87 8.96
N ASP A 93 9.04 -4.96 9.92
CA ASP A 93 7.80 -4.71 10.66
C ASP A 93 6.77 -3.95 9.79
N ILE A 94 7.21 -3.33 8.69
CA ILE A 94 6.35 -2.64 7.73
C ILE A 94 6.05 -3.43 6.45
N LEU A 95 6.80 -4.49 6.13
CA LEU A 95 6.69 -5.21 4.86
C LEU A 95 5.28 -5.73 4.56
N VAL A 96 4.61 -6.25 5.57
CA VAL A 96 3.26 -6.81 5.41
C VAL A 96 2.25 -5.71 5.15
N ARG A 97 2.37 -4.57 5.83
CA ARG A 97 1.55 -3.38 5.56
C ARG A 97 1.77 -2.91 4.12
N MET A 98 3.02 -2.74 3.71
CA MET A 98 3.39 -2.35 2.35
C MET A 98 2.77 -3.28 1.31
N ALA A 99 2.88 -4.59 1.51
CA ALA A 99 2.33 -5.57 0.58
C ALA A 99 0.80 -5.51 0.50
N LEU A 100 0.11 -5.32 1.64
CA LEU A 100 -1.34 -5.20 1.70
C LEU A 100 -1.88 -3.96 0.95
N GLU A 101 -1.12 -2.87 0.95
CA GLU A 101 -1.45 -1.64 0.23
C GLU A 101 -1.09 -1.76 -1.25
N MET A 102 0.15 -2.13 -1.57
CA MET A 102 0.68 -2.19 -2.94
C MET A 102 0.03 -3.28 -3.79
N PHE A 103 -0.44 -4.37 -3.19
CA PHE A 103 -0.99 -5.52 -3.92
C PHE A 103 -2.46 -5.79 -3.60
N ARG A 104 -3.17 -4.78 -3.08
CA ARG A 104 -4.60 -4.86 -2.77
C ARG A 104 -5.46 -5.29 -3.96
N PHE A 105 -5.06 -4.91 -5.18
CA PHE A 105 -5.75 -5.28 -6.40
C PHE A 105 -5.70 -6.78 -6.70
N ARG A 106 -4.75 -7.53 -6.13
CA ARG A 106 -4.63 -8.97 -6.38
C ARG A 106 -5.74 -9.74 -5.68
N HIS A 107 -6.24 -10.74 -6.39
CA HIS A 107 -7.39 -11.54 -6.00
C HIS A 107 -7.00 -12.80 -5.23
N ALA A 108 -7.97 -13.27 -4.45
CA ALA A 108 -7.93 -14.54 -3.78
C ALA A 108 -9.30 -15.23 -3.84
N SER A 109 -9.29 -16.55 -4.05
CA SER A 109 -10.52 -17.36 -4.04
C SER A 109 -11.08 -17.50 -2.61
N ASP A 110 -10.20 -17.69 -1.64
CA ASP A 110 -10.55 -17.58 -0.21
C ASP A 110 -10.33 -16.13 0.24
N ARG A 111 -11.36 -15.48 0.78
CA ARG A 111 -11.27 -14.08 1.21
C ARG A 111 -10.19 -13.84 2.27
N ARG A 112 -9.85 -14.85 3.06
CA ARG A 112 -8.79 -14.75 4.09
C ARG A 112 -7.41 -14.55 3.47
N ASP A 113 -7.19 -15.07 2.27
CA ASP A 113 -5.92 -14.94 1.58
C ASP A 113 -5.63 -13.51 1.11
N CYS A 114 -6.63 -12.62 1.10
CA CYS A 114 -6.38 -11.18 0.92
C CYS A 114 -5.48 -10.59 2.02
N VAL A 115 -5.37 -11.25 3.18
CA VAL A 115 -4.41 -10.90 4.23
C VAL A 115 -3.35 -11.99 4.46
N TYR A 116 -3.74 -13.26 4.41
CA TYR A 116 -2.83 -14.38 4.71
C TYR A 116 -1.73 -14.57 3.67
N ALA A 117 -1.98 -14.21 2.41
CA ALA A 117 -0.99 -14.28 1.35
C ALA A 117 0.22 -13.36 1.58
N TYR A 118 0.17 -12.45 2.56
CA TYR A 118 1.24 -11.48 2.82
C TYR A 118 1.96 -11.69 4.16
N LEU A 119 1.38 -12.46 5.09
CA LEU A 119 1.94 -12.64 6.45
C LEU A 119 3.38 -13.16 6.43
N GLY A 120 3.69 -14.07 5.51
CA GLY A 120 5.03 -14.68 5.36
C GLY A 120 6.15 -13.70 4.99
N LEU A 121 5.83 -12.45 4.67
CA LEU A 121 6.82 -11.41 4.38
C LEU A 121 7.50 -10.84 5.65
N GLY A 122 6.88 -11.00 6.83
CA GLY A 122 7.49 -10.48 8.06
C GLY A 122 6.63 -10.48 9.32
N SER A 123 5.34 -10.83 9.25
CA SER A 123 4.46 -10.82 10.42
C SER A 123 4.64 -12.08 11.28
N LYS A 124 4.34 -11.96 12.57
CA LYS A 124 4.25 -13.09 13.51
C LYS A 124 2.84 -13.67 13.57
N ALA A 125 1.85 -12.98 12.98
CA ALA A 125 0.49 -13.50 12.85
C ALA A 125 0.47 -14.80 12.02
N LEU A 126 -0.42 -15.71 12.40
CA LEU A 126 -0.57 -17.00 11.74
C LEU A 126 -1.90 -17.06 10.98
N ALA A 127 -1.86 -17.71 9.81
CA ALA A 127 -3.07 -18.00 9.06
C ALA A 127 -3.91 -19.04 9.80
N ASP A 128 -5.20 -18.74 10.01
CA ASP A 128 -6.16 -19.64 10.62
C ASP A 128 -7.40 -19.77 9.71
N TYR A 129 -7.52 -20.91 9.04
CA TYR A 129 -8.64 -21.19 8.14
C TYR A 129 -9.87 -21.76 8.88
N THR A 130 -9.84 -21.84 10.21
CA THR A 130 -11.00 -22.25 11.01
C THR A 130 -11.91 -21.07 11.37
N ILE A 131 -11.41 -19.83 11.25
CA ILE A 131 -12.16 -18.61 11.54
C ILE A 131 -12.78 -17.99 10.27
N PRO A 132 -13.88 -17.21 10.41
CA PRO A 132 -14.42 -16.41 9.31
C PRO A 132 -13.45 -15.33 8.84
N TYR A 133 -13.61 -14.87 7.59
CA TYR A 133 -12.70 -13.87 7.00
C TYR A 133 -12.73 -12.54 7.75
N GLU A 134 -13.86 -12.16 8.32
CA GLU A 134 -14.01 -10.94 9.11
C GLU A 134 -13.12 -10.99 10.35
N THR A 135 -13.10 -12.14 11.02
CA THR A 135 -12.24 -12.38 12.18
C THR A 135 -10.78 -12.37 11.77
N ALA A 136 -10.44 -12.97 10.62
CA ALA A 136 -9.09 -12.95 10.08
C ALA A 136 -8.59 -11.53 9.79
N PHE A 137 -9.41 -10.68 9.16
CA PHE A 137 -9.05 -9.29 8.85
C PHE A 137 -8.80 -8.49 10.12
N LYS A 138 -9.74 -8.55 11.09
CA LYS A 138 -9.58 -7.88 12.39
C LYS A 138 -8.35 -8.35 13.14
N TYR A 139 -8.09 -9.66 13.12
CA TYR A 139 -6.92 -10.25 13.77
C TYR A 139 -5.62 -9.73 13.14
N VAL A 140 -5.48 -9.81 11.81
CA VAL A 140 -4.27 -9.36 11.11
C VAL A 140 -4.01 -7.88 11.34
N VAL A 141 -5.03 -7.02 11.21
CA VAL A 141 -4.86 -5.57 11.42
C VAL A 141 -4.35 -5.28 12.85
N ARG A 142 -4.93 -5.93 13.86
CA ARG A 142 -4.48 -5.77 15.25
C ARG A 142 -3.06 -6.27 15.45
N SER A 143 -2.72 -7.43 14.89
CA SER A 143 -1.35 -7.96 14.94
C SER A 143 -0.36 -6.99 14.32
N LEU A 144 -0.67 -6.41 13.16
CA LEU A 144 0.21 -5.44 12.50
C LEU A 144 0.36 -4.14 13.30
N ILE A 145 -0.70 -3.63 13.92
CA ILE A 145 -0.63 -2.45 14.81
C ILE A 145 0.28 -2.74 16.01
N GLN A 146 0.17 -3.94 16.59
CA GLN A 146 0.98 -4.35 17.74
C GLN A 146 2.44 -4.59 17.35
N GLU A 147 2.69 -5.24 16.22
CA GLU A 147 4.02 -5.55 15.72
C GLU A 147 4.78 -4.28 15.34
N SER A 148 4.14 -3.38 14.60
CA SER A 148 4.75 -2.14 14.12
C SER A 148 4.68 -0.97 15.11
N ASN A 149 3.94 -1.13 16.22
CA ASN A 149 3.67 -0.10 17.22
C ASN A 149 3.24 1.26 16.59
N ASN A 150 2.39 1.20 15.56
CA ASN A 150 1.80 2.37 14.90
C ASN A 150 0.42 2.04 14.28
N LEU A 151 -0.31 3.08 13.88
CA LEU A 151 -1.65 2.94 13.26
C LEU A 151 -1.60 2.91 11.74
N GLY A 152 -0.43 2.77 11.14
CA GLY A 152 -0.25 2.68 9.69
C GLY A 152 -1.12 1.61 9.02
N PRO A 153 -1.31 0.41 9.61
CA PRO A 153 -2.21 -0.60 9.04
C PRO A 153 -3.68 -0.17 8.87
N LEU A 154 -4.09 0.98 9.42
CA LEU A 154 -5.42 1.56 9.24
C LEU A 154 -5.51 2.55 8.08
N VAL A 155 -4.37 3.01 7.56
CA VAL A 155 -4.29 4.05 6.54
C VAL A 155 -4.54 3.43 5.19
N ARG A 156 -5.67 3.76 4.56
CA ARG A 156 -6.00 3.35 3.20
C ARG A 156 -6.87 4.38 2.51
N ILE A 157 -6.99 4.27 1.19
CA ILE A 157 -8.02 4.99 0.45
C ILE A 157 -9.41 4.64 1.00
N ALA A 158 -10.28 5.65 1.07
CA ALA A 158 -11.64 5.51 1.56
C ALA A 158 -12.39 4.41 0.81
N GLU A 159 -12.92 3.46 1.57
CA GLU A 159 -13.74 2.38 1.01
C GLU A 159 -15.14 2.89 0.71
N HIS A 160 -15.65 2.58 -0.48
CA HIS A 160 -17.00 2.97 -0.87
C HIS A 160 -18.03 2.31 0.05
N ALA A 161 -18.93 3.14 0.59
CA ALA A 161 -19.95 2.68 1.54
C ALA A 161 -20.86 1.60 0.95
N GLU A 162 -21.02 1.58 -0.37
CA GLU A 162 -21.85 0.62 -1.09
C GLU A 162 -21.21 -0.77 -1.22
N THR A 163 -19.87 -0.87 -1.22
CA THR A 163 -19.15 -2.14 -1.47
C THR A 163 -18.53 -2.74 -0.22
N ARG A 164 -18.33 -1.93 0.82
CA ARG A 164 -17.76 -2.35 2.09
C ARG A 164 -18.69 -3.30 2.85
N SER A 165 -18.13 -4.34 3.45
CA SER A 165 -18.87 -5.27 4.29
C SER A 165 -19.38 -4.61 5.58
N ALA A 166 -20.70 -4.62 5.80
CA ALA A 166 -21.34 -4.09 6.99
C ALA A 166 -21.03 -4.89 8.28
N THR A 167 -20.48 -6.10 8.17
CA THR A 167 -20.08 -6.93 9.32
C THR A 167 -18.72 -6.53 9.90
N LEU A 168 -17.92 -5.76 9.14
CA LEU A 168 -16.64 -5.25 9.59
C LEU A 168 -16.82 -3.93 10.36
N PRO A 169 -16.19 -3.80 11.54
CA PRO A 169 -16.22 -2.53 12.29
C PRO A 169 -15.49 -1.44 11.51
N SER A 170 -15.87 -0.17 11.68
CA SER A 170 -15.34 0.96 10.89
C SER A 170 -13.82 1.12 10.90
N TRP A 171 -13.14 0.64 11.95
CA TRP A 171 -11.68 0.68 12.04
C TRP A 171 -11.01 -0.42 11.22
N CYS A 172 -11.68 -1.55 10.94
CA CYS A 172 -11.07 -2.68 10.25
C CYS A 172 -11.20 -2.49 8.74
N PRO A 173 -10.09 -2.41 7.99
CA PRO A 173 -10.17 -2.31 6.55
C PRO A 173 -10.79 -3.57 5.92
N ASP A 174 -11.58 -3.41 4.85
CA ASP A 174 -12.15 -4.52 4.09
C ASP A 174 -11.16 -4.95 3.00
N TYR A 175 -10.37 -5.96 3.29
CA TYR A 175 -9.41 -6.52 2.32
C TYR A 175 -10.09 -7.34 1.20
N GLY A 176 -11.39 -7.60 1.31
CA GLY A 176 -12.17 -8.30 0.29
C GLY A 176 -13.00 -7.38 -0.60
N SER A 177 -12.99 -6.07 -0.35
CA SER A 177 -13.72 -5.09 -1.17
C SER A 177 -13.10 -4.99 -2.57
N SER A 178 -13.92 -4.88 -3.60
CA SER A 178 -13.44 -4.59 -4.95
C SER A 178 -12.67 -3.28 -4.99
N PHE A 179 -11.46 -3.30 -5.56
CA PHE A 179 -10.64 -2.13 -5.78
C PHE A 179 -10.62 -1.84 -7.29
N LEU A 180 -10.98 -0.62 -7.68
CA LEU A 180 -10.85 -0.19 -9.07
C LEU A 180 -9.37 0.10 -9.34
N GLU A 181 -8.76 -0.71 -10.19
CA GLU A 181 -7.37 -0.59 -10.66
C GLU A 181 -7.18 0.61 -11.60
N THR A 182 -7.59 1.80 -11.18
CA THR A 182 -7.26 3.04 -11.88
C THR A 182 -5.87 3.49 -11.45
N TYR A 183 -5.15 4.14 -12.36
CA TYR A 183 -3.87 4.77 -12.07
C TYR A 183 -3.94 5.68 -10.84
N GLU A 184 -4.99 6.51 -10.76
CA GLU A 184 -5.19 7.44 -9.64
C GLU A 184 -5.30 6.72 -8.29
N ASN A 185 -6.02 5.60 -8.21
CA ASN A 185 -6.15 4.85 -6.97
C ASN A 185 -4.85 4.16 -6.58
N LEU A 186 -4.11 3.61 -7.55
CA LEU A 186 -2.82 2.98 -7.29
C LEU A 186 -1.78 4.00 -6.83
N ASP A 187 -1.65 5.15 -7.51
CA ASP A 187 -0.72 6.22 -7.09
C ASP A 187 -1.07 6.77 -5.71
N GLN A 188 -2.36 6.88 -5.37
CA GLN A 188 -2.79 7.31 -4.03
C GLN A 188 -2.41 6.32 -2.94
N GLU A 189 -2.61 5.00 -3.11
CA GLU A 189 -2.20 3.99 -2.12
C GLU A 189 -0.68 4.04 -1.91
N PHE A 190 0.09 4.13 -3.00
CA PHE A 190 1.55 4.32 -2.93
C PHE A 190 1.93 5.62 -2.21
N GLY A 191 1.22 6.72 -2.50
CA GLY A 191 1.41 8.00 -1.83
C GLY A 191 1.25 7.89 -0.32
N TRP A 192 0.14 7.32 0.14
CA TRP A 192 -0.12 7.14 1.57
C TRP A 192 0.95 6.31 2.28
N LEU A 193 1.43 5.25 1.64
CA LEU A 193 2.48 4.39 2.19
C LEU A 193 3.76 5.18 2.53
N TYR A 194 4.23 6.01 1.60
CA TYR A 194 5.45 6.79 1.79
C TYR A 194 5.24 8.02 2.68
N MET A 195 4.05 8.61 2.63
CA MET A 195 3.72 9.82 3.37
C MET A 195 3.38 9.55 4.83
N TYR A 196 2.85 8.37 5.19
CA TYR A 196 2.40 8.10 6.56
C TYR A 196 3.51 8.35 7.58
N ASN A 197 4.73 7.91 7.26
CA ASN A 197 5.90 8.08 8.12
C ASN A 197 6.35 9.55 8.26
N TRP A 198 5.78 10.48 7.48
CA TRP A 198 6.03 11.92 7.63
C TRP A 198 5.16 12.55 8.73
N TYR A 199 4.11 11.85 9.17
CA TYR A 199 3.23 12.27 10.25
C TYR A 199 3.67 11.61 11.54
N GLN A 200 4.04 12.42 12.54
CA GLN A 200 4.47 11.93 13.86
C GLN A 200 3.60 12.50 14.99
N ALA A 201 2.28 12.49 14.81
CA ALA A 201 1.33 13.06 15.77
C ALA A 201 1.46 12.45 17.18
N GLY A 202 1.86 11.18 17.30
CA GLY A 202 2.13 10.50 18.59
C GLY A 202 3.55 10.73 19.14
N GLY A 203 4.45 11.39 18.40
CA GLY A 203 5.84 11.55 18.78
C GLY A 203 6.55 10.20 18.95
N ARG A 204 7.13 9.97 20.13
CA ARG A 204 7.74 8.69 20.53
C ARG A 204 6.75 7.72 21.18
N ASN A 205 5.53 8.17 21.47
CA ASN A 205 4.52 7.34 22.08
C ASN A 205 3.78 6.61 20.94
N GLY A 206 3.92 5.29 20.92
CA GLY A 206 3.12 4.44 20.03
C GLY A 206 1.64 4.43 20.44
N PRO A 207 0.76 3.84 19.63
CA PRO A 207 -0.65 3.70 19.95
C PRO A 207 -0.80 2.81 21.19
N THR A 208 -1.26 3.41 22.29
CA THR A 208 -1.69 2.65 23.47
C THR A 208 -3.02 1.98 23.17
N SER A 209 -2.93 0.85 22.48
CA SER A 209 -4.09 0.05 22.10
C SER A 209 -4.45 -0.87 23.26
N LYS A 210 -5.64 -0.72 23.85
CA LYS A 210 -6.20 -1.80 24.67
C LYS A 210 -6.93 -2.74 23.73
N LEU A 211 -6.60 -4.04 23.82
CA LEU A 211 -7.44 -5.07 23.21
C LEU A 211 -8.80 -5.00 23.90
N SER A 212 -9.78 -4.38 23.23
CA SER A 212 -11.15 -4.41 23.71
C SER A 212 -11.61 -5.87 23.73
N LEU A 213 -12.24 -6.30 24.83
CA LEU A 213 -12.90 -7.60 24.90
C LEU A 213 -14.02 -7.73 23.84
N ILE A 214 -14.46 -6.59 23.29
CA ILE A 214 -15.43 -6.50 22.22
C ILE A 214 -14.69 -6.35 20.88
N ASP A 215 -14.79 -7.39 20.06
CA ASP A 215 -14.11 -7.50 18.77
C ASP A 215 -14.48 -6.38 17.76
N SER A 216 -15.58 -5.65 18.00
CA SER A 216 -16.04 -4.54 17.16
C SER A 216 -15.38 -3.18 17.46
N ARG A 217 -14.54 -3.07 18.50
CA ARG A 217 -13.92 -1.79 18.89
C ARG A 217 -12.39 -1.84 18.84
N LEU A 218 -11.81 -0.70 18.47
CA LEU A 218 -10.39 -0.41 18.61
C LEU A 218 -10.27 0.76 19.59
N GLU A 219 -9.75 0.49 20.78
CA GLU A 219 -9.58 1.50 21.82
C GLU A 219 -8.18 2.09 21.76
N GLN A 220 -8.08 3.42 21.72
CA GLN A 220 -6.83 4.17 21.68
C GLN A 220 -6.81 5.22 22.78
N GLN A 221 -5.61 5.55 23.26
CA GLN A 221 -5.39 6.70 24.14
C GLN A 221 -4.65 7.79 23.36
N GLY A 222 -5.08 9.04 23.53
CA GLY A 222 -4.46 10.20 22.90
C GLY A 222 -4.78 11.49 23.64
N ILE A 223 -4.21 12.58 23.14
CA ILE A 223 -4.49 13.93 23.61
C ILE A 223 -5.48 14.55 22.63
N VAL A 224 -6.59 15.07 23.15
CA VAL A 224 -7.52 15.86 22.36
C VAL A 224 -6.91 17.25 22.19
N ILE A 225 -6.47 17.57 20.97
CA ILE A 225 -5.89 18.88 20.65
C ILE A 225 -7.01 19.88 20.36
N ASP A 226 -7.89 19.55 19.40
CA ASP A 226 -9.01 20.39 19.00
C ASP A 226 -10.09 19.55 18.30
N LYS A 227 -11.24 20.17 17.98
CA LYS A 227 -12.34 19.59 17.23
C LYS A 227 -12.37 20.18 15.82
N VAL A 228 -12.22 19.34 14.81
CA VAL A 228 -12.43 19.73 13.41
C VAL A 228 -13.89 20.16 13.24
N THR A 229 -14.11 21.45 12.96
CA THR A 229 -15.45 22.04 12.78
C THR A 229 -15.91 22.01 11.32
N LYS A 230 -14.96 21.97 10.38
CA LYS A 230 -15.20 21.88 8.94
C LYS A 230 -14.05 21.11 8.30
N ALA A 231 -14.39 20.13 7.48
CA ALA A 231 -13.48 19.55 6.50
C ALA A 231 -13.92 20.08 5.13
N GLU A 232 -13.03 20.74 4.41
CA GLU A 232 -13.24 21.06 2.99
C GLU A 232 -12.77 19.87 2.15
N GLY A 233 -13.08 19.89 0.84
CA GLY A 233 -12.72 18.80 -0.08
C GLY A 233 -11.21 18.47 -0.07
N PRO A 234 -10.80 17.38 -0.74
CA PRO A 234 -9.41 16.97 -0.75
C PRO A 234 -8.53 18.12 -1.25
N ILE A 235 -7.61 18.56 -0.39
CA ILE A 235 -6.55 19.53 -0.75
C ILE A 235 -5.54 18.85 -1.70
N TYR A 236 -5.54 17.52 -1.70
CA TYR A 236 -4.58 16.64 -2.34
C TYR A 236 -5.17 16.02 -3.62
N ASN A 237 -4.56 16.30 -4.76
CA ASN A 237 -4.65 15.47 -5.95
C ASN A 237 -3.25 15.28 -6.54
N THR A 238 -3.13 14.44 -7.57
CA THR A 238 -1.86 14.09 -8.21
C THR A 238 -1.09 15.32 -8.71
N ASP A 239 -1.81 16.39 -9.10
CA ASP A 239 -1.24 17.62 -9.65
C ASP A 239 -0.80 18.63 -8.57
N THR A 240 -1.47 18.67 -7.40
CA THR A 240 -1.13 19.59 -6.29
C THR A 240 -0.13 19.01 -5.29
N LYS A 241 0.16 17.70 -5.42
CA LYS A 241 1.06 16.92 -4.56
C LYS A 241 2.42 17.60 -4.38
N ASP A 242 3.12 17.88 -5.49
CA ASP A 242 4.48 18.41 -5.45
C ASP A 242 4.56 19.84 -4.90
N GLU A 243 3.53 20.66 -5.17
CA GLU A 243 3.44 22.04 -4.67
C GLU A 243 3.20 22.09 -3.16
N ILE A 244 2.22 21.33 -2.65
CA ILE A 244 1.91 21.23 -1.22
C ILE A 244 3.12 20.70 -0.46
N PHE A 245 3.81 19.70 -1.02
CA PHE A 245 5.01 19.17 -0.40
C PHE A 245 6.17 20.15 -0.40
N SER A 246 6.39 20.86 -1.50
CA SER A 246 7.41 21.91 -1.56
C SER A 246 7.14 23.00 -0.51
N ALA A 247 5.88 23.38 -0.33
CA ALA A 247 5.48 24.35 0.70
C ALA A 247 5.71 23.83 2.13
N TRP A 248 5.38 22.56 2.42
CA TRP A 248 5.64 21.96 3.74
C TRP A 248 7.12 21.74 4.04
N TYR A 249 7.97 21.61 3.01
CA TYR A 249 9.40 21.35 3.16
C TYR A 249 10.27 22.60 3.18
N GLN A 250 9.91 23.68 2.49
CA GLN A 250 10.68 24.93 2.54
C GLN A 250 10.77 25.53 3.95
N ASP A 251 9.84 25.17 4.84
CA ASP A 251 9.81 25.62 6.25
C ASP A 251 10.45 24.62 7.25
N ARG A 252 11.06 23.50 6.82
CA ARG A 252 11.69 22.53 7.73
C ARG A 252 13.21 22.71 7.85
N ASP A 253 13.69 23.24 8.98
CA ASP A 253 15.06 22.93 9.47
C ASP A 253 15.09 21.42 9.79
N PRO A 254 16.00 20.63 9.20
CA PRO A 254 16.09 19.18 9.45
C PRO A 254 16.41 18.79 10.91
N ARG A 255 16.63 19.77 11.81
CA ARG A 255 16.78 19.57 13.26
C ARG A 255 15.50 19.86 14.06
N VAL A 256 14.48 20.41 13.42
CA VAL A 256 13.20 20.74 14.05
C VAL A 256 12.19 19.66 13.67
N TYR A 257 12.06 18.67 14.56
CA TYR A 257 10.84 17.87 14.63
C TYR A 257 9.67 18.84 14.72
N CYS A 258 8.57 18.61 13.98
CA CYS A 258 7.32 19.33 14.21
C CYS A 258 6.81 18.96 15.62
N LEU A 259 7.40 19.58 16.63
CA LEU A 259 6.74 19.85 17.90
C LEU A 259 5.63 20.81 17.52
N GLY A 260 4.38 20.33 17.53
CA GLY A 260 3.25 21.24 17.59
C GLY A 260 3.49 22.12 18.81
N SER A 261 3.92 23.36 18.59
CA SER A 261 4.01 24.35 19.65
C SER A 261 2.59 24.78 19.96
N TYR A 262 2.04 24.25 21.05
CA TYR A 262 0.82 24.78 21.64
C TYR A 262 1.23 25.85 22.64
N GLU A 263 0.76 27.09 22.45
CA GLU A 263 0.72 28.08 23.51
C GLU A 263 -0.56 27.88 24.30
N GLU A 264 -0.43 27.56 25.60
CA GLU A 264 -1.53 27.66 26.55
C GLU A 264 -1.97 29.12 26.63
N VAL A 265 -3.05 29.47 25.93
CA VAL A 265 -3.79 30.69 26.22
C VAL A 265 -4.76 30.33 27.35
N GLY A 266 -4.47 30.87 28.54
CA GLY A 266 -5.23 30.64 29.78
C GLY A 266 -6.63 31.26 29.81
#